data_AF-A0A2K3NJZ3-F1
#
_entry.id   AF-A0A2K3NJZ3-F1
#
_cell.length_a   1.000
_cell.length_b   1.000
_cell.length_c   1.000
_cell.angle_alpha   90.00
_cell.angle_beta   90.00
_cell.angle_gamma   90.00
#
_symmetry.space_group_name_H-M   'P 1'
#
loop_
_entity.id
_entity.type
_entity.pdbx_description
1 polymer ?
#
loop_
_entity_poly.entity_id
_entity_poly.type
_entity_poly.pdbx_seq_one_letter_code
_entity_poly.pdbx_strand_id
1 'polypeptide(L)'
;GAVLTHENFISNVAGATIGEKFNPSDVYISYLPLAHIYERTNQVMTVYFGIAVGFFQGDNLKLMDDLAALRPTVFCSVPRLYNRIYAGIINAVKTSGGLKEKLFNVAYNAKRQALLHVRNHCWINKKCF
;
A
#
# COMPACT_ATOMS: atom_id res chain seq x y z
N GLY A 1 13.02 17.48 -16.97
CA GLY A 1 12.59 16.09 -17.22
C GLY A 1 13.81 15.21 -17.33
N ALA A 2 13.69 13.92 -17.04
CA ALA A 2 14.76 12.94 -17.25
C ALA A 2 14.43 12.10 -18.49
N VAL A 3 15.42 11.87 -19.36
CA VAL A 3 15.26 11.00 -20.53
C VAL A 3 15.36 9.55 -20.06
N LEU A 4 14.33 8.76 -20.33
CA LEU A 4 14.25 7.36 -19.93
C LEU A 4 14.07 6.50 -21.17
N THR A 5 15.05 5.63 -21.47
CA THR A 5 14.94 4.67 -22.57
C THR A 5 14.04 3.51 -22.16
N HIS A 6 13.45 2.83 -23.14
CA HIS A 6 12.61 1.66 -22.90
C HIS A 6 13.40 0.54 -22.19
N GLU A 7 14.67 0.34 -22.57
CA GLU A 7 15.56 -0.64 -21.95
C GLU A 7 15.82 -0.36 -20.47
N ASN A 8 16.14 0.90 -20.12
CA ASN A 8 16.36 1.29 -18.73
C ASN A 8 15.08 1.13 -17.89
N PHE A 9 13.92 1.40 -18.50
CA PHE A 9 12.65 1.27 -17.82
C PHE A 9 12.28 -0.19 -17.54
N ILE A 10 12.37 -1.06 -18.55
CA ILE A 10 12.03 -2.48 -18.40
C ILE A 10 13.03 -3.20 -17.50
N SER A 11 14.32 -2.90 -17.58
CA SER A 11 15.32 -3.47 -16.66
C SER A 11 15.05 -3.08 -15.20
N ASN A 12 14.59 -1.85 -14.96
CA ASN A 12 14.17 -1.42 -13.62
C ASN A 12 12.93 -2.17 -13.13
N VAL A 13 11.89 -2.30 -13.96
CA VAL A 13 10.67 -3.07 -13.61
C VAL A 13 11.03 -4.53 -13.34
N ALA A 14 11.80 -5.17 -14.22
CA ALA A 14 12.24 -6.55 -14.06
C ALA A 14 12.98 -6.75 -12.73
N GLY A 15 13.91 -5.84 -12.39
CA GLY A 15 14.59 -5.86 -11.10
C GLY A 15 13.64 -5.74 -9.90
N ALA A 16 12.63 -4.88 -9.98
CA ALA A 16 11.63 -4.72 -8.94
C ALA A 16 10.73 -5.96 -8.76
N THR A 17 10.51 -6.75 -9.82
CA THR A 17 9.67 -7.96 -9.75
C THR A 17 10.34 -9.18 -9.12
N ILE A 18 11.67 -9.20 -8.94
CA ILE A 18 12.41 -10.41 -8.51
C ILE A 18 12.00 -10.89 -7.10
N GLY A 19 11.73 -9.95 -6.19
CA GLY A 19 11.39 -10.25 -4.80
C GLY A 19 9.89 -10.29 -4.49
N GLU A 20 9.07 -9.83 -5.43
CA GLU A 20 7.64 -9.63 -5.22
C GLU A 20 6.86 -10.87 -5.64
N LYS A 21 5.85 -11.22 -4.86
CA LYS A 21 4.92 -12.32 -5.17
C LYS A 21 3.53 -11.76 -5.28
N PHE A 22 3.13 -11.43 -6.50
CA PHE A 22 1.77 -11.06 -6.80
C PHE A 22 1.03 -12.21 -7.49
N ASN A 23 -0.26 -12.28 -7.22
CA ASN A 23 -1.17 -13.23 -7.83
C ASN A 23 -2.10 -12.50 -8.80
N PRO A 24 -2.57 -13.14 -9.89
CA PRO A 24 -3.57 -12.54 -10.79
C PRO A 24 -4.91 -12.21 -10.11
N SER A 25 -5.17 -12.79 -8.93
CA SER A 25 -6.33 -12.46 -8.09
C SER A 25 -6.19 -11.14 -7.34
N ASP A 26 -5.01 -10.53 -7.36
CA ASP A 26 -4.76 -9.27 -6.69
C ASP A 26 -5.44 -8.10 -7.41
N VAL A 27 -5.74 -7.07 -6.63
CA VAL A 27 -6.34 -5.83 -7.11
C VAL A 27 -5.47 -4.66 -6.67
N TYR A 28 -5.00 -3.90 -7.64
CA TYR A 28 -4.21 -2.69 -7.47
C TYR A 28 -5.08 -1.45 -7.68
N ILE A 29 -4.85 -0.40 -6.88
CA ILE A 29 -5.50 0.90 -7.07
C ILE A 29 -4.51 1.93 -7.62
N SER A 30 -4.77 2.41 -8.83
CA SER A 30 -4.04 3.49 -9.47
C SER A 30 -4.66 4.83 -9.11
N TYR A 31 -4.11 5.49 -8.07
CA TYR A 31 -4.51 6.84 -7.67
C TYR A 31 -3.45 7.91 -7.93
N LEU A 32 -2.21 7.52 -8.23
CA LEU A 32 -1.16 8.47 -8.56
C LEU A 32 -1.31 8.95 -10.01
N PRO A 33 -0.87 10.18 -10.32
CA PRO A 33 -0.81 10.64 -11.70
C PRO A 33 0.13 9.76 -12.54
N LEU A 34 -0.32 9.30 -13.71
CA LEU A 34 0.50 8.53 -14.67
C LEU A 34 1.72 9.31 -15.21
N ALA A 35 1.74 10.63 -15.00
CA ALA A 35 2.90 11.47 -15.28
C ALA A 35 4.08 11.16 -14.34
N HIS A 36 3.83 10.57 -13.18
CA HIS A 36 4.86 10.18 -12.23
C HIS A 36 5.45 8.82 -12.62
N ILE A 37 6.77 8.72 -12.74
CA ILE A 37 7.45 7.49 -13.17
C ILE A 37 7.12 6.29 -12.29
N TYR A 38 6.92 6.51 -10.98
CA TYR A 38 6.51 5.47 -10.03
C TYR A 38 5.21 4.76 -10.43
N GLU A 39 4.17 5.52 -10.82
CA GLU A 39 2.90 4.90 -11.24
C GLU A 39 3.08 4.15 -12.55
N ARG A 40 3.90 4.68 -13.48
CA ARG A 40 4.21 4.00 -14.73
C ARG A 40 4.90 2.65 -14.48
N THR A 41 5.85 2.59 -13.55
CA THR A 41 6.50 1.33 -13.13
C THR A 41 5.47 0.34 -12.58
N ASN A 42 4.56 0.79 -11.70
CA ASN A 42 3.52 -0.06 -11.11
C ASN A 42 2.52 -0.57 -12.17
N GLN A 43 2.17 0.24 -13.17
CA GLN A 43 1.32 -0.20 -14.29
C GLN A 43 1.98 -1.32 -15.10
N VAL A 44 3.27 -1.22 -15.43
CA VAL A 44 3.95 -2.30 -16.14
C VAL A 44 4.06 -3.56 -15.27
N MET A 45 4.32 -3.40 -13.97
CA MET A 45 4.36 -4.52 -13.04
C MET A 45 2.99 -5.23 -12.92
N THR A 46 1.90 -4.47 -12.78
CA THR A 46 0.54 -5.04 -12.68
C THR A 46 0.14 -5.76 -13.96
N VAL A 47 0.48 -5.22 -15.14
CA VAL A 47 0.29 -5.89 -16.43
C VAL A 47 1.13 -7.17 -16.52
N TYR A 48 2.39 -7.14 -16.05
CA TYR A 48 3.26 -8.32 -16.06
C TYR A 48 2.71 -9.48 -15.22
N PHE A 49 2.12 -9.18 -14.05
CA PHE A 49 1.53 -10.18 -13.17
C PHE A 49 0.05 -10.49 -13.45
N GLY A 50 -0.60 -9.77 -14.37
CA GLY A 50 -2.02 -9.95 -14.69
C GLY A 50 -2.97 -9.49 -13.57
N ILE A 51 -2.56 -8.49 -12.80
CA ILE A 51 -3.31 -7.92 -11.66
C ILE A 51 -4.42 -7.00 -12.18
N ALA A 52 -5.59 -7.01 -11.56
CA ALA A 52 -6.66 -6.07 -11.88
C ALA A 52 -6.33 -4.66 -11.38
N VAL A 53 -6.53 -3.63 -12.21
CA VAL A 53 -6.25 -2.23 -11.86
C VAL A 53 -7.55 -1.44 -11.76
N GLY A 54 -7.81 -0.85 -10.60
CA GLY A 54 -8.87 0.12 -10.39
C GLY A 54 -8.34 1.56 -10.43
N PHE A 55 -8.98 2.43 -11.21
CA PHE A 55 -8.64 3.84 -11.27
C PHE A 55 -9.53 4.64 -10.32
N PHE A 56 -8.92 5.54 -9.56
CA PHE A 56 -9.66 6.45 -8.67
C PHE A 56 -10.45 7.51 -9.45
N GLN A 57 -11.44 8.12 -8.81
CA GLN A 57 -12.34 9.09 -9.45
C GLN A 57 -11.71 10.46 -9.77
N GLY A 58 -10.42 10.67 -9.49
CA GLY A 58 -9.71 11.94 -9.70
C GLY A 58 -9.71 12.88 -8.49
N ASP A 59 -10.51 12.60 -7.46
CA ASP A 59 -10.56 13.40 -6.22
C ASP A 59 -9.87 12.67 -5.05
N ASN A 60 -8.80 13.27 -4.54
CA ASN A 60 -8.06 12.75 -3.38
C ASN A 60 -8.89 12.71 -2.09
N LEU A 61 -9.97 13.49 -1.99
CA LEU A 61 -10.86 13.47 -0.83
C LEU A 61 -11.73 12.20 -0.80
N LYS A 62 -12.14 11.72 -1.98
CA LYS A 62 -12.96 10.51 -2.16
C LYS A 62 -12.14 9.23 -2.26
N LEU A 63 -10.82 9.33 -2.27
CA LEU A 63 -9.93 8.18 -2.37
C LEU A 63 -10.21 7.11 -1.30
N MET A 64 -10.64 7.50 -0.10
CA MET A 64 -11.00 6.56 0.96
C MET A 64 -12.26 5.75 0.64
N ASP A 65 -13.24 6.38 0.00
CA ASP A 65 -14.47 5.72 -0.42
C ASP A 65 -14.19 4.77 -1.60
N ASP A 66 -13.35 5.20 -2.54
CA ASP A 66 -12.86 4.37 -3.65
C ASP A 66 -12.08 3.15 -3.12
N LEU A 67 -11.23 3.34 -2.11
CA LEU A 67 -10.51 2.26 -1.42
C LEU A 67 -11.48 1.28 -0.73
N ALA A 68 -12.53 1.79 -0.10
CA ALA A 68 -13.52 0.95 0.60
C ALA A 68 -14.38 0.14 -0.39
N ALA A 69 -14.68 0.70 -1.57
CA ALA A 69 -15.43 0.05 -2.62
C ALA A 69 -14.59 -1.01 -3.37
N LEU A 70 -13.36 -0.66 -3.76
CA LEU A 70 -12.49 -1.52 -4.55
C LEU A 70 -11.80 -2.61 -3.72
N ARG A 71 -11.53 -2.33 -2.43
CA ARG A 71 -10.81 -3.22 -1.51
C ARG A 71 -9.51 -3.80 -2.13
N PRO A 72 -8.56 -2.93 -2.52
CA PRO A 72 -7.34 -3.38 -3.16
C PRO A 72 -6.51 -4.26 -2.23
N THR A 73 -5.92 -5.32 -2.79
CA THR A 73 -4.95 -6.17 -2.08
C THR A 73 -3.54 -5.58 -2.16
N VAL A 74 -3.25 -4.81 -3.22
CA VAL A 74 -1.98 -4.13 -3.45
C VAL A 74 -2.17 -2.63 -3.38
N PHE A 75 -1.42 -1.98 -2.50
CA PHE A 75 -1.50 -0.53 -2.28
C PHE A 75 -0.11 0.11 -2.28
N CYS A 76 0.30 0.62 -3.45
CA CYS A 76 1.53 1.40 -3.58
C CYS A 76 1.22 2.89 -3.34
N SER A 77 1.81 3.47 -2.29
CA SER A 77 1.49 4.83 -1.89
C SER A 77 2.70 5.56 -1.32
N VAL A 78 2.61 6.89 -1.28
CA VAL A 78 3.65 7.76 -0.74
C VAL A 78 3.51 7.95 0.77
N PRO A 79 4.61 8.20 1.52
CA PRO A 79 4.58 8.40 2.98
C PRO A 79 3.57 9.46 3.44
N ARG A 80 3.40 10.53 2.65
CA ARG A 80 2.44 11.60 2.95
C ARG A 80 1.01 11.10 3.02
N LEU A 81 0.60 10.19 2.13
CA LEU A 81 -0.75 9.66 2.15
C LEU A 81 -0.93 8.72 3.35
N TYR A 82 0.04 7.83 3.63
CA TYR A 82 -0.02 7.00 4.83
C TYR A 82 -0.17 7.82 6.12
N ASN A 83 0.53 8.95 6.24
CA ASN A 83 0.38 9.87 7.37
C ASN A 83 -1.04 10.44 7.47
N ARG A 84 -1.65 10.79 6.33
CA ARG A 84 -3.04 11.27 6.27
C ARG A 84 -4.04 10.18 6.68
N ILE A 85 -3.88 8.96 6.18
CA ILE A 85 -4.70 7.81 6.56
C ILE A 85 -4.58 7.58 8.08
N TYR A 86 -3.36 7.57 8.59
CA TYR A 86 -3.07 7.41 10.02
C TYR A 86 -3.71 8.50 10.88
N ALA A 87 -3.57 9.77 10.50
CA ALA A 87 -4.21 10.88 11.20
C ALA A 87 -5.75 10.77 11.18
N GLY A 88 -6.32 10.35 10.05
CA GLY A 88 -7.76 10.08 9.91
C GLY A 88 -8.25 9.00 10.87
N ILE A 89 -7.52 7.87 10.95
CA ILE A 89 -7.83 6.77 11.87
C ILE A 89 -7.73 7.24 13.32
N ILE A 90 -6.65 7.94 13.70
CA ILE A 90 -6.47 8.44 15.07
C ILE A 90 -7.59 9.41 15.45
N ASN A 91 -7.96 10.33 14.57
CA ASN A 91 -9.03 11.27 14.85
C ASN A 91 -10.36 10.54 15.02
N ALA A 92 -10.68 9.56 14.16
CA ALA A 92 -11.89 8.74 14.31
C ALA A 92 -11.91 7.98 15.64
N VAL A 93 -10.78 7.42 16.06
CA VAL A 93 -10.64 6.73 17.35
C VAL A 93 -10.85 7.69 18.52
N LYS A 94 -10.22 8.88 18.49
CA LYS A 94 -10.38 9.92 19.52
C LYS A 94 -11.81 10.43 19.61
N THR A 95 -12.48 10.65 18.48
CA THR A 95 -13.89 11.07 18.45
C THR A 95 -14.81 9.98 18.98
N SER A 96 -14.48 8.70 18.78
CA SER A 96 -15.30 7.58 19.27
C SER A 96 -15.26 7.41 20.78
N GLY A 97 -14.19 7.88 21.45
CA GLY A 97 -14.07 8.03 22.90
C GLY A 97 -14.27 6.77 23.77
N GLY A 98 -13.84 6.84 25.02
CA GLY A 98 -14.19 5.84 26.04
C GLY A 98 -13.56 4.46 25.84
N LEU A 99 -14.39 3.40 25.89
CA LEU A 99 -13.92 2.00 25.90
C LEU A 99 -13.30 1.58 24.55
N LYS A 100 -13.80 2.10 23.44
CA LYS A 100 -13.31 1.77 22.09
C LYS A 100 -11.89 2.30 21.84
N GLU A 101 -11.60 3.51 22.32
CA GLU A 101 -10.26 4.09 22.24
C GLU A 101 -9.25 3.31 23.09
N LYS A 102 -9.60 2.95 24.33
CA LYS A 102 -8.73 2.13 25.18
C LYS A 102 -8.44 0.76 24.56
N LEU A 103 -9.47 0.09 24.03
CA LEU A 103 -9.31 -1.20 23.37
C LEU A 103 -8.41 -1.10 22.12
N PHE A 104 -8.60 -0.06 21.30
CA PHE A 104 -7.77 0.20 20.13
C PHE A 104 -6.30 0.41 20.53
N ASN A 105 -6.05 1.23 21.55
CA ASN A 105 -4.69 1.53 22.02
C ASN A 105 -3.99 0.29 22.61
N VAL A 106 -4.71 -0.56 23.36
CA VAL A 106 -4.16 -1.82 23.88
C VAL A 106 -3.82 -2.77 22.75
N ALA A 107 -4.74 -2.97 21.79
CA ALA A 107 -4.52 -3.84 20.64
C ALA A 107 -3.35 -3.34 19.75
N TYR A 108 -3.28 -2.02 19.53
CA TYR A 108 -2.20 -1.40 18.76
C TYR A 108 -0.83 -1.59 19.43
N ASN A 109 -0.74 -1.36 20.74
CA ASN A 109 0.50 -1.53 21.50
C ASN A 109 0.95 -3.00 21.55
N ALA A 110 0.02 -3.95 21.72
CA ALA A 110 0.32 -5.37 21.70
C ALA A 110 0.91 -5.81 20.35
N LYS A 111 0.28 -5.39 19.23
CA LYS A 111 0.78 -5.71 17.89
C LYS A 111 2.13 -5.03 17.60
N ARG A 112 2.33 -3.79 18.06
CA ARG A 112 3.61 -3.09 17.94
C ARG A 112 4.73 -3.82 18.67
N GLN A 113 4.49 -4.30 19.89
CA GLN A 113 5.47 -5.10 20.64
C GLN A 113 5.78 -6.43 19.95
N ALA A 114 4.77 -7.12 19.43
CA ALA A 114 4.97 -8.35 18.67
C ALA A 114 5.86 -8.13 17.43
N LEU A 115 5.61 -7.06 16.66
CA LEU A 115 6.43 -6.73 15.48
C LEU A 115 7.87 -6.36 15.83
N LEU A 116 8.09 -5.62 16.93
CA LEU A 116 9.44 -5.29 17.42
C LEU A 116 10.19 -6.54 17.87
N HIS A 117 9.50 -7.51 18.46
CA HIS A 117 10.09 -8.77 18.89
C HIS A 117 10.41 -9.70 17.71
N VAL A 118 9.52 -9.77 16.71
CA VAL A 118 9.74 -10.54 15.46
C VAL A 118 10.94 -10.01 14.67
N ARG A 119 11.20 -8.69 14.69
CA ARG A 119 12.36 -8.09 14.01
C ARG A 119 13.71 -8.52 14.61
N ASN A 120 13.74 -9.08 15.83
CA ASN A 120 14.94 -9.63 16.45
C ASN A 120 15.19 -11.11 16.09
N HIS A 121 14.22 -11.81 15.48
CA HIS A 121 14.36 -13.19 15.01
C HIS A 121 14.22 -13.25 13.47
N CYS A 122 15.33 -13.05 12.77
CA CYS A 122 15.46 -13.11 11.30
C CYS A 122 14.95 -14.43 10.67
N TRP A 123 14.83 -15.50 11.45
CA TRP A 123 14.63 -16.87 10.93
C TRP A 123 13.16 -17.35 10.86
N ILE A 124 12.18 -16.61 11.38
CA ILE A 124 10.77 -17.05 11.49
C ILE A 124 9.86 -16.20 10.58
N ASN A 125 10.31 -15.84 9.37
CA ASN A 125 9.53 -15.00 8.45
C ASN A 125 9.02 -15.76 7.22
N LYS A 126 8.37 -16.92 7.44
CA LYS A 126 7.75 -17.70 6.35
C LYS A 126 6.29 -18.15 6.61
N LYS A 127 5.62 -17.74 7.70
CA LYS A 127 4.27 -18.28 8.00
C LYS A 127 3.19 -17.29 8.43
N CYS A 128 3.42 -15.98 8.40
CA CYS A 128 2.37 -15.00 8.69
C CYS A 128 2.30 -13.90 7.63
N PHE A 129 2.13 -14.30 6.37
CA PHE A 129 1.37 -13.61 5.35
C PHE A 129 0.76 -14.66 4.43
#